data_AF-A0A950RV42-F1
#
_entry.id   AF-A0A950RV42-F1
#
_cell.length_a   1.000
_cell.length_b   1.000
_cell.length_c   1.000
_cell.angle_alpha   90.00
_cell.angle_beta   90.00
_cell.angle_gamma   90.00
#
_symmetry.space_group_name_H-M   'P 1'
#
loop_
_entity.id
_entity.type
_entity.pdbx_description
1 polymer ?
#
loop_
_entity_poly.entity_id
_entity_poly.type
_entity_poly.pdbx_seq_one_letter_code
_entity_poly.pdbx_strand_id
1 'polypeptide(L)'
;MGTRRYLLNGDVLYEGYDAGEWGGDLLVLDLRTGEWKKIDYQGQCPYHLPVRDMQVGPGGVIWVVEGLAHLGESEGSLWVDQGGDWKRFASTERFSERTATPWELPPSSMDGIAFGEDGALWMLAEDLGVVRYDGTAWKQLTRGWPGGQYVSCFCLTPNWVAVGMLDAGVLLWDLRSNTVRRVPLRIPGEPAPPGRGGLNRVRLW
;
A
#
# COMPACT_ATOMS: atom_id res chain seq x y z
N MET A 1 -6.67 12.67 13.50
CA MET A 1 -5.91 13.55 12.59
C MET A 1 -5.52 12.70 11.39
N GLY A 2 -5.79 13.16 10.18
CA GLY A 2 -5.44 12.41 8.97
C GLY A 2 -3.92 12.27 8.80
N THR A 3 -3.49 11.23 8.08
CA THR A 3 -2.07 11.02 7.75
C THR A 3 -1.77 11.70 6.41
N ARG A 4 -0.56 12.21 6.26
CA ARG A 4 -0.07 12.82 5.02
C ARG A 4 1.15 12.08 4.53
N ARG A 5 1.23 11.92 3.22
CA ARG A 5 2.35 11.27 2.52
C ARG A 5 2.87 12.22 1.46
N TYR A 6 4.18 12.27 1.33
CA TYR A 6 4.84 13.19 0.42
C TYR A 6 5.76 12.42 -0.50
N LEU A 7 5.70 12.74 -1.79
CA LEU A 7 6.60 12.20 -2.79
C LEU A 7 7.11 13.36 -3.65
N LEU A 8 8.43 13.48 -3.77
CA LEU A 8 9.07 14.48 -4.63
C LEU A 8 9.57 13.78 -5.90
N ASN A 9 9.15 14.26 -7.07
CA ASN A 9 9.64 13.79 -8.36
C ASN A 9 10.02 14.99 -9.25
N GLY A 10 11.32 15.25 -9.38
CA GLY A 10 11.82 16.46 -10.02
C GLY A 10 11.32 17.71 -9.29
N ASP A 11 10.66 18.61 -10.01
CA ASP A 11 10.13 19.87 -9.47
C ASP A 11 8.64 19.76 -9.06
N VAL A 12 8.14 18.55 -8.88
CA VAL A 12 6.73 18.30 -8.52
C VAL A 12 6.67 17.57 -7.17
N LEU A 13 5.97 18.18 -6.22
CA LEU A 13 5.65 17.58 -4.93
C LEU A 13 4.23 17.04 -4.96
N TYR A 14 4.08 15.75 -4.68
CA TYR A 14 2.80 15.08 -4.51
C TYR A 14 2.50 14.97 -3.01
N GLU A 15 1.31 15.39 -2.60
CA GLU A 15 0.78 15.22 -1.24
C GLU A 15 -0.43 14.29 -1.30
N GLY A 16 -0.27 13.09 -0.77
CA GLY A 16 -1.35 12.13 -0.55
C GLY A 16 -1.95 12.35 0.84
N TYR A 17 -3.26 12.56 0.88
CA TYR A 17 -4.02 12.76 2.10
C TYR A 17 -4.86 11.53 2.45
N ASP A 18 -4.80 11.12 3.71
CA ASP A 18 -5.61 10.07 4.31
C ASP A 18 -6.46 10.70 5.41
N ALA A 19 -7.74 10.94 5.11
CA ALA A 19 -8.73 11.48 6.04
C ALA A 19 -9.45 10.38 6.86
N GLY A 20 -8.93 9.16 6.85
CA GLY A 20 -9.59 7.98 7.42
C GLY A 20 -10.80 7.54 6.60
N GLU A 21 -11.85 7.08 7.28
CA GLU A 21 -13.08 6.55 6.65
C GLU A 21 -13.82 7.55 5.75
N TRP A 22 -13.49 8.83 5.86
CA TRP A 22 -14.17 9.92 5.18
C TRP A 22 -13.37 10.48 4.00
N GLY A 23 -12.37 9.71 3.56
CA GLY A 23 -11.76 9.85 2.25
C GLY A 23 -10.30 10.26 2.28
N GLY A 24 -9.84 10.82 1.17
CA GLY A 24 -8.46 11.20 0.94
C GLY A 24 -8.34 11.93 -0.37
N ASP A 25 -7.18 12.50 -0.66
CA ASP A 25 -7.00 13.21 -1.91
C ASP A 25 -5.53 13.19 -2.31
N LEU A 26 -5.29 13.26 -3.61
CA LEU A 26 -3.97 13.52 -4.16
C LEU A 26 -3.88 14.98 -4.61
N LEU A 27 -2.98 15.72 -3.97
CA LEU A 27 -2.63 17.08 -4.33
C LEU A 27 -1.26 17.10 -4.99
N VAL A 28 -1.07 18.03 -5.91
CA VAL A 28 0.19 18.23 -6.63
C VAL A 28 0.58 19.70 -6.55
N LEU A 29 1.83 19.96 -6.20
CA LEU A 29 2.45 21.27 -6.18
C LEU A 29 3.58 21.31 -7.22
N ASP A 30 3.47 22.22 -8.19
CA ASP A 30 4.61 22.60 -9.04
C ASP A 30 5.51 23.55 -8.24
N LEU A 31 6.73 23.12 -7.94
CA LEU A 31 7.68 23.89 -7.13
C LEU A 31 8.28 25.09 -7.88
N ARG A 32 8.18 25.15 -9.21
CA ARG A 32 8.66 26.29 -10.01
C ARG A 32 7.67 27.43 -9.97
N THR A 33 6.37 27.12 -10.03
CA THR A 33 5.30 28.13 -10.09
C THR A 33 4.66 28.39 -8.72
N GLY A 34 4.73 27.42 -7.80
CA GLY A 34 4.02 27.44 -6.53
C GLY A 34 2.53 27.08 -6.66
N GLU A 35 2.08 26.62 -7.83
CA GLU A 35 0.68 26.29 -8.08
C GLU A 35 0.31 24.92 -7.52
N TRP A 36 -0.80 24.89 -6.77
CA TRP A 36 -1.41 23.67 -6.26
C TRP A 36 -2.57 23.22 -7.15
N LYS A 37 -2.66 21.90 -7.38
CA LYS A 37 -3.76 21.27 -8.09
C LYS A 37 -4.18 19.99 -7.38
N LYS A 38 -5.50 19.81 -7.18
CA LYS A 38 -6.07 18.51 -6.83
C LYS A 38 -6.15 17.64 -8.07
N ILE A 39 -5.69 16.39 -7.97
CA ILE A 39 -5.86 15.41 -9.04
C ILE A 39 -7.31 14.93 -9.03
N ASP A 40 -7.95 15.10 -10.18
CA ASP A 40 -9.24 14.48 -10.48
C ASP A 40 -8.96 13.27 -11.36
N TYR A 41 -9.25 12.08 -10.86
CA TYR A 41 -9.16 10.83 -11.60
C TYR A 41 -10.31 10.70 -12.61
N GLN A 42 -10.67 11.77 -13.32
CA GLN A 42 -11.72 11.82 -14.33
C GLN A 42 -13.08 11.32 -13.80
N GLY A 43 -13.40 11.58 -12.54
CA GLY A 43 -14.62 11.06 -11.89
C GLY A 43 -14.67 9.54 -11.71
N GLN A 44 -13.57 8.82 -11.99
CA GLN A 44 -13.48 7.37 -11.82
C GLN A 44 -13.40 6.95 -10.36
N CYS A 45 -13.09 7.87 -9.46
CA CYS A 45 -13.09 7.67 -8.01
C CYS A 45 -14.27 8.44 -7.39
N PRO A 46 -15.48 7.84 -7.30
CA PRO A 46 -16.64 8.51 -6.71
C PRO A 46 -16.49 8.76 -5.21
N TYR A 47 -15.66 7.94 -4.56
CA TYR A 47 -15.36 8.00 -3.14
C TYR A 47 -13.87 8.22 -3.02
N HIS A 48 -13.44 9.48 -3.05
CA HIS A 48 -12.10 9.95 -2.73
C HIS A 48 -11.40 9.07 -1.67
N LEU A 49 -10.71 7.99 -2.05
CA LEU A 49 -10.22 7.00 -1.10
C LEU A 49 -8.96 7.56 -0.39
N PRO A 50 -8.64 7.10 0.84
CA PRO A 50 -7.42 7.49 1.53
C PRO A 50 -6.17 7.13 0.72
N VAL A 51 -5.28 8.10 0.47
CA VAL A 51 -4.00 7.81 -0.17
C VAL A 51 -3.08 7.10 0.83
N ARG A 52 -2.86 5.80 0.62
CA ARG A 52 -2.12 4.91 1.52
C ARG A 52 -0.64 4.80 1.20
N ASP A 53 -0.25 5.02 -0.05
CA ASP A 53 1.16 5.02 -0.44
C ASP A 53 1.37 5.68 -1.81
N MET A 54 2.60 6.12 -2.07
CA MET A 54 3.00 6.66 -3.37
C MET A 54 4.46 6.29 -3.65
N GLN A 55 4.75 5.88 -4.89
CA GLN A 55 6.10 5.50 -5.30
C GLN A 55 6.43 5.97 -6.72
N VAL A 56 7.71 6.24 -6.96
CA VAL A 56 8.25 6.37 -8.32
C VAL A 56 8.59 4.96 -8.80
N GLY A 57 7.86 4.48 -9.80
CA GLY A 57 8.09 3.19 -10.44
C GLY A 57 9.08 3.25 -11.60
N PRO A 58 9.23 2.13 -12.35
CA PRO A 58 10.08 2.05 -13.53
C PRO A 58 9.77 3.16 -14.55
N GLY A 59 10.82 3.75 -15.11
CA GLY A 59 10.70 4.85 -16.08
C GLY A 59 10.31 6.21 -15.48
N GLY A 60 10.34 6.36 -14.14
CA GLY A 60 10.02 7.62 -13.47
C GLY A 60 8.51 7.89 -13.31
N VAL A 61 7.70 6.86 -13.56
CA VAL A 61 6.23 6.91 -13.51
C VAL A 61 5.76 6.96 -12.05
N ILE A 62 4.79 7.81 -11.74
CA ILE A 62 4.22 7.87 -10.38
C ILE A 62 3.11 6.84 -10.24
N TRP A 63 3.12 6.13 -9.12
CA TRP A 63 2.11 5.19 -8.70
C TRP A 63 1.53 5.62 -7.38
N VAL A 64 0.20 5.52 -7.24
CA VAL A 64 -0.54 5.95 -6.05
C VAL A 64 -1.47 4.83 -5.64
N VAL A 65 -1.39 4.48 -4.35
CA VAL A 65 -2.26 3.50 -3.73
C VAL A 65 -3.31 4.25 -2.92
N GLU A 66 -4.54 3.86 -3.12
CA GLU A 66 -5.66 4.26 -2.30
C GLU A 66 -6.31 3.02 -1.67
N GLY A 67 -6.77 3.13 -0.44
CA GLY A 67 -7.34 1.99 0.27
C GLY A 67 -8.14 2.36 1.50
N LEU A 68 -9.22 1.62 1.72
CA LEU A 68 -10.12 1.77 2.87
C LEU A 68 -10.59 0.38 3.31
N ALA A 69 -10.57 0.14 4.62
CA ALA A 69 -11.26 -0.99 5.24
C ALA A 69 -12.14 -0.47 6.38
N HIS A 70 -13.44 -0.74 6.33
CA HIS A 70 -14.41 -0.29 7.32
C HIS A 70 -15.62 -1.22 7.39
N LEU A 71 -16.02 -1.61 8.61
CA LEU A 71 -17.19 -2.46 8.89
C LEU A 71 -17.28 -3.77 8.08
N GLY A 72 -16.14 -4.36 7.74
CA GLY A 72 -16.06 -5.60 6.96
C GLY A 72 -16.13 -5.41 5.45
N GLU A 73 -16.17 -4.17 4.98
CA GLU A 73 -15.95 -3.81 3.58
C GLU A 73 -14.50 -3.35 3.42
N SER A 74 -13.90 -3.70 2.29
CA SER A 74 -12.55 -3.31 1.95
C SER A 74 -12.44 -3.00 0.46
N GLU A 75 -11.85 -1.85 0.17
CA GLU A 75 -11.70 -1.30 -1.17
C GLU A 75 -10.30 -0.73 -1.32
N GLY A 76 -9.78 -0.77 -2.53
CA GLY A 76 -8.50 -0.18 -2.86
C GLY A 76 -8.32 -0.05 -4.35
N SER A 77 -7.57 0.97 -4.71
CA SER A 77 -7.30 1.35 -6.09
C SER A 77 -5.83 1.68 -6.23
N LEU A 78 -5.23 1.21 -7.32
CA LEU A 78 -3.86 1.52 -7.72
C LEU A 78 -3.91 2.36 -8.99
N TRP A 79 -3.37 3.56 -8.91
CA TRP A 79 -3.34 4.53 -9.99
C TRP A 79 -1.93 4.70 -10.53
N VAL A 80 -1.83 5.00 -11.82
CA VAL A 80 -0.57 5.26 -12.52
C VAL A 80 -0.66 6.57 -13.31
N ASP A 81 0.36 7.42 -13.16
CA ASP A 81 0.49 8.69 -13.87
C ASP A 81 1.14 8.48 -15.26
N GLN A 82 0.37 8.69 -16.34
CA GLN A 82 0.88 8.59 -17.71
C GLN A 82 1.10 9.97 -18.34
N GLY A 83 1.87 10.83 -17.66
CA GLY A 83 2.18 12.18 -18.14
C GLY A 83 1.03 13.17 -17.89
N GLY A 84 0.43 13.09 -16.71
CA GLY A 84 -0.74 13.85 -16.30
C GLY A 84 -2.08 13.15 -16.57
N ASP A 85 -2.08 12.08 -17.36
CA ASP A 85 -3.24 11.22 -17.59
C ASP A 85 -3.24 10.06 -16.58
N TRP A 86 -3.96 10.24 -15.48
CA TRP A 86 -4.05 9.24 -14.43
C TRP A 86 -4.99 8.11 -14.82
N LYS A 87 -4.48 6.88 -14.79
CA LYS A 87 -5.26 5.67 -15.10
C LYS A 87 -5.31 4.72 -13.94
N ARG A 88 -6.48 4.10 -13.75
CA ARG A 88 -6.62 3.01 -12.78
C ARG A 88 -5.94 1.77 -13.34
N PHE A 89 -4.92 1.31 -12.64
CA PHE A 89 -4.19 0.10 -12.99
C PHE A 89 -4.86 -1.14 -12.37
N ALA A 90 -5.21 -1.09 -11.10
CA ALA A 90 -5.90 -2.19 -10.38
C ALA A 90 -6.96 -1.62 -9.44
N SER A 91 -8.01 -2.40 -9.19
CA SER A 91 -9.01 -2.05 -8.18
C SER A 91 -9.63 -3.29 -7.57
N THR A 92 -9.90 -3.23 -6.27
CA THR A 92 -10.63 -4.27 -5.52
C THR A 92 -12.11 -3.95 -5.33
N GLU A 93 -12.57 -2.77 -5.80
CA GLU A 93 -13.95 -2.29 -5.64
C GLU A 93 -14.97 -3.30 -6.16
N ARG A 94 -16.01 -3.52 -5.36
CA ARG A 94 -17.06 -4.50 -5.66
C ARG A 94 -18.20 -3.90 -6.49
N PHE A 95 -18.38 -2.57 -6.47
CA PHE A 95 -19.63 -1.92 -6.85
C PHE A 95 -19.56 -0.81 -7.91
N SER A 96 -18.39 -0.30 -8.30
CA SER A 96 -18.31 0.60 -9.45
C SER A 96 -18.22 -0.21 -10.75
N GLU A 97 -18.80 0.32 -11.83
CA GLU A 97 -18.81 -0.27 -13.16
C GLU A 97 -17.42 -0.83 -13.49
N ARG A 98 -17.30 -2.16 -13.55
CA ARG A 98 -16.03 -2.87 -13.78
C ARG A 98 -15.35 -2.35 -15.05
N THR A 99 -14.52 -1.33 -14.91
CA THR A 99 -13.39 -1.17 -15.80
C THR A 99 -12.54 -2.41 -15.56
N ALA A 100 -12.34 -3.22 -16.61
CA ALA A 100 -11.59 -4.45 -16.50
C ALA A 100 -10.15 -4.11 -16.09
N THR A 101 -9.82 -4.31 -14.81
CA THR A 101 -8.45 -4.23 -14.33
C THR A 101 -7.84 -5.63 -14.28
N PRO A 102 -6.50 -5.77 -14.22
CA PRO A 102 -5.85 -7.06 -14.07
C PRO A 102 -6.08 -7.72 -12.69
N TRP A 103 -6.70 -7.03 -11.72
CA TRP A 103 -6.91 -7.57 -10.37
C TRP A 103 -7.90 -8.74 -10.37
N GLU A 104 -7.42 -9.92 -9.97
CA GLU A 104 -8.18 -11.17 -9.94
C GLU A 104 -8.25 -11.83 -8.56
N LEU A 105 -7.70 -11.17 -7.54
CA LEU A 105 -7.72 -11.64 -6.16
C LEU A 105 -8.99 -11.18 -5.44
N PRO A 106 -9.34 -11.77 -4.28
CA PRO A 106 -10.47 -11.30 -3.47
C PRO A 106 -10.36 -9.81 -3.13
N PRO A 107 -11.50 -9.12 -2.88
CA PRO A 107 -11.49 -7.74 -2.42
C PRO A 107 -10.66 -7.55 -1.16
N SER A 108 -9.90 -6.46 -1.10
CA SER A 108 -9.07 -6.08 0.03
C SER A 108 -8.70 -4.59 -0.04
N SER A 109 -8.36 -3.98 1.09
CA SER A 109 -7.73 -2.66 1.11
C SER A 109 -6.32 -2.78 0.54
N MET A 110 -5.92 -1.79 -0.26
CA MET A 110 -4.56 -1.68 -0.77
C MET A 110 -3.83 -0.64 0.10
N ASP A 111 -2.71 -1.02 0.72
CA ASP A 111 -2.09 -0.21 1.79
C ASP A 111 -0.64 0.19 1.52
N GLY A 112 0.04 -0.46 0.57
CA GLY A 112 1.41 -0.15 0.26
C GLY A 112 1.85 -0.74 -1.08
N ILE A 113 2.80 -0.08 -1.74
CA ILE A 113 3.41 -0.56 -2.98
C ILE A 113 4.92 -0.50 -2.92
N ALA A 114 5.57 -1.39 -3.65
CA ALA A 114 6.98 -1.30 -3.94
C ALA A 114 7.29 -1.99 -5.27
N PHE A 115 8.44 -1.65 -5.85
CA PHE A 115 8.95 -2.30 -7.05
C PHE A 115 10.18 -3.13 -6.70
N GLY A 116 10.22 -4.37 -7.17
CA GLY A 116 11.42 -5.21 -7.08
C GLY A 116 12.50 -4.75 -8.06
N GLU A 117 13.72 -5.27 -7.90
CA GLU A 117 14.83 -5.00 -8.84
C GLU A 117 14.54 -5.52 -10.26
N ASP A 118 13.66 -6.51 -10.38
CA ASP A 118 13.16 -7.06 -11.64
C ASP A 118 12.04 -6.21 -12.27
N GLY A 119 11.67 -5.09 -11.64
CA GLY A 119 10.57 -4.24 -12.06
C GLY A 119 9.19 -4.79 -11.73
N ALA A 120 9.10 -5.95 -11.06
CA ALA A 120 7.81 -6.51 -10.65
C ALA A 120 7.19 -5.63 -9.57
N LEU A 121 5.87 -5.48 -9.63
CA LEU A 121 5.12 -4.68 -8.66
C LEU A 121 4.68 -5.56 -7.50
N TRP A 122 5.01 -5.11 -6.29
CA TRP A 122 4.62 -5.72 -5.03
C TRP A 122 3.63 -4.80 -4.34
N MET A 123 2.63 -5.40 -3.72
CA MET A 123 1.63 -4.67 -2.97
C MET A 123 1.35 -5.35 -1.65
N LEU A 124 1.15 -4.52 -0.63
CA LEU A 124 0.55 -4.91 0.62
C LEU A 124 -0.96 -4.67 0.53
N ALA A 125 -1.73 -5.74 0.71
CA ALA A 125 -3.19 -5.70 0.77
C ALA A 125 -3.66 -6.29 2.11
N GLU A 126 -4.51 -5.58 2.83
CA GLU A 126 -4.79 -5.81 4.26
C GLU A 126 -5.15 -7.28 4.60
N ASP A 127 -6.05 -7.88 3.83
CA ASP A 127 -6.57 -9.23 4.05
C ASP A 127 -5.79 -10.32 3.30
N LEU A 128 -4.93 -9.91 2.37
CA LEU A 128 -4.16 -10.84 1.54
C LEU A 128 -2.67 -10.89 1.93
N GLY A 129 -2.21 -9.93 2.72
CA GLY A 129 -0.81 -9.70 3.01
C GLY A 129 -0.07 -9.21 1.76
N VAL A 130 1.04 -9.85 1.41
CA VAL A 130 1.87 -9.45 0.29
C VAL A 130 1.43 -10.17 -0.98
N VAL A 131 1.11 -9.38 -2.01
CA VAL A 131 0.80 -9.85 -3.36
C VAL A 131 1.81 -9.27 -4.36
N ARG A 132 2.00 -9.95 -5.48
CA ARG A 132 2.93 -9.52 -6.55
C ARG A 132 2.27 -9.65 -7.91
N TYR A 133 2.44 -8.62 -8.73
CA TYR A 133 2.09 -8.63 -10.15
C TYR A 133 3.34 -8.91 -10.98
N ASP A 134 3.28 -9.92 -11.85
CA ASP A 134 4.40 -10.35 -12.69
C ASP A 134 4.39 -9.78 -14.11
N GLY A 135 3.47 -8.84 -14.40
CA GLY A 135 3.23 -8.31 -15.74
C GLY A 135 2.04 -8.97 -16.44
N THR A 136 1.52 -10.07 -15.91
CA THR A 136 0.34 -10.75 -16.45
C THR A 136 -0.73 -11.01 -15.39
N ALA A 137 -0.35 -11.53 -14.23
CA ALA A 137 -1.27 -12.00 -13.20
C ALA A 137 -0.87 -11.54 -11.79
N TRP A 138 -1.85 -11.50 -10.89
CA TRP A 138 -1.59 -11.22 -9.47
C TRP A 138 -1.45 -12.51 -8.69
N LYS A 139 -0.40 -12.59 -7.87
CA LYS A 139 -0.14 -13.75 -7.01
C LYS A 139 -0.02 -13.34 -5.56
N GLN A 140 -0.84 -13.94 -4.70
CA GLN A 140 -0.67 -13.87 -3.26
C GLN A 140 0.55 -14.68 -2.83
N LEU A 141 1.51 -14.02 -2.17
CA LEU A 141 2.76 -14.63 -1.72
C LEU A 141 2.67 -15.13 -0.28
N THR A 142 1.88 -14.46 0.56
CA THR A 142 1.72 -14.80 1.98
C THR A 142 0.41 -15.54 2.22
N ARG A 143 0.35 -16.82 1.84
CA ARG A 143 -0.86 -17.64 2.02
C ARG A 143 -1.10 -17.89 3.51
N GLY A 144 -2.32 -17.68 3.98
CA GLY A 144 -2.63 -17.75 5.41
C GLY A 144 -2.25 -16.49 6.20
N TRP A 145 -2.05 -15.37 5.52
CA TRP A 145 -2.10 -14.05 6.15
C TRP A 145 -3.41 -13.94 6.96
N PRO A 146 -3.35 -13.55 8.25
CA PRO A 146 -4.57 -13.39 9.02
C PRO A 146 -5.36 -12.20 8.47
N GLY A 147 -6.68 -12.33 8.34
CA GLY A 147 -7.54 -11.20 7.93
C GLY A 147 -7.58 -10.11 9.01
N GLY A 148 -8.01 -8.91 8.61
CA GLY A 148 -8.23 -7.77 9.51
C GLY A 148 -6.98 -7.32 10.27
N GLN A 149 -5.81 -7.38 9.63
CA GLN A 149 -4.59 -6.83 10.22
C GLN A 149 -4.46 -5.36 9.85
N TYR A 150 -4.43 -4.48 10.85
CA TYR A 150 -4.08 -3.09 10.63
C TYR A 150 -2.61 -2.96 10.26
N VAL A 151 -2.34 -2.85 8.97
CA VAL A 151 -1.03 -2.57 8.41
C VAL A 151 -0.79 -1.06 8.32
N SER A 152 0.46 -0.63 8.48
CA SER A 152 0.80 0.79 8.52
C SER A 152 1.88 1.21 7.52
N CYS A 153 2.79 0.30 7.18
CA CYS A 153 3.82 0.57 6.20
C CYS A 153 4.32 -0.71 5.52
N PHE A 154 4.88 -0.53 4.32
CA PHE A 154 5.43 -1.58 3.50
C PHE A 154 6.80 -1.14 2.98
N CYS A 155 7.80 -2.01 3.07
CA CYS A 155 9.11 -1.75 2.50
C CYS A 155 9.66 -3.02 1.87
N LEU A 156 10.19 -2.90 0.67
CA LEU A 156 10.84 -3.97 -0.08
C LEU A 156 12.30 -3.62 -0.31
N THR A 157 13.16 -4.61 -0.12
CA THR A 157 14.56 -4.60 -0.52
C THR A 157 14.85 -5.90 -1.28
N PRO A 158 16.03 -6.06 -1.90
CA PRO A 158 16.36 -7.30 -2.63
C PRO A 158 16.32 -8.55 -1.76
N ASN A 159 16.44 -8.41 -0.44
CA ASN A 159 16.56 -9.53 0.49
C ASN A 159 15.43 -9.60 1.51
N TRP A 160 14.66 -8.53 1.67
CA TRP A 160 13.72 -8.39 2.77
C TRP A 160 12.44 -7.71 2.34
N VAL A 161 11.32 -8.19 2.88
CA VAL A 161 10.08 -7.42 3.00
C VAL A 161 9.88 -7.07 4.46
N ALA A 162 9.60 -5.80 4.74
CA ALA A 162 9.17 -5.34 6.05
C ALA A 162 7.73 -4.83 5.98
N VAL A 163 6.89 -5.30 6.90
CA VAL A 163 5.50 -4.87 7.06
C VAL A 163 5.32 -4.31 8.45
N GLY A 164 5.02 -3.02 8.56
CA GLY A 164 4.59 -2.41 9.81
C GLY A 164 3.13 -2.77 10.09
N MET A 165 2.85 -3.17 11.33
CA MET A 165 1.52 -3.55 11.79
C MET A 165 1.25 -2.87 13.13
N LEU A 166 0.06 -2.28 13.28
CA LEU A 166 -0.31 -1.45 14.43
C LEU A 166 -0.12 -2.18 15.77
N ASP A 167 -0.59 -3.42 15.86
CA ASP A 167 -0.58 -4.21 17.11
C ASP A 167 0.59 -5.19 17.20
N ALA A 168 1.35 -5.34 16.11
CA ALA A 168 2.33 -6.38 15.96
C ALA A 168 3.77 -5.89 15.72
N GLY A 169 4.00 -4.58 15.65
CA GLY A 169 5.33 -4.04 15.38
C GLY A 169 5.69 -4.29 13.91
N VAL A 170 6.86 -4.86 13.64
CA VAL A 170 7.30 -5.11 12.26
C VAL A 170 7.36 -6.62 12.00
N LEU A 171 6.70 -7.10 10.95
CA LEU A 171 7.04 -8.37 10.35
C LEU A 171 8.19 -8.18 9.38
N LEU A 172 9.22 -8.99 9.53
CA LEU A 172 10.36 -9.02 8.64
C LEU A 172 10.41 -10.40 7.96
N TRP A 173 10.28 -10.39 6.65
CA TRP A 173 10.34 -11.57 5.80
C TRP A 173 11.65 -11.58 5.01
N ASP A 174 12.51 -12.55 5.31
CA ASP A 174 13.72 -12.84 4.55
C ASP A 174 13.35 -13.55 3.24
N LEU A 175 13.58 -12.89 2.11
CA LEU A 175 13.28 -13.43 0.79
C LEU A 175 14.23 -14.57 0.38
N ARG A 176 15.45 -14.61 0.93
CA ARG A 176 16.45 -15.64 0.59
C ARG A 176 16.14 -16.96 1.27
N SER A 177 15.84 -16.89 2.57
CA SER A 177 15.52 -18.08 3.37
C SER A 177 14.02 -18.41 3.36
N ASN A 178 13.19 -17.51 2.82
CA ASN A 178 11.75 -17.53 2.92
C ASN A 178 11.28 -17.74 4.37
N THR A 179 11.81 -16.92 5.29
CA THR A 179 11.44 -16.99 6.72
C THR A 179 10.86 -15.67 7.19
N VAL A 180 9.80 -15.75 7.99
CA VAL A 180 9.13 -14.58 8.56
C VAL A 180 9.36 -14.55 10.05
N ARG A 181 9.72 -13.38 10.57
CA ARG A 181 9.83 -13.14 12.01
C ARG A 181 9.22 -11.80 12.39
N ARG A 182 8.60 -11.77 13.57
CA ARG A 182 8.19 -10.53 14.21
C ARG A 182 9.39 -9.87 14.87
N VAL A 183 9.59 -8.59 14.61
CA VAL A 183 10.58 -7.73 15.25
C VAL A 183 9.83 -6.83 16.23
N PRO A 184 9.99 -7.03 17.55
CA PRO A 184 9.38 -6.15 18.52
C PRO A 184 10.10 -4.80 18.46
N LEU A 185 9.36 -3.73 18.15
CA LEU A 185 9.86 -2.38 18.29
C LEU A 185 9.92 -2.08 19.80
N ARG A 186 11.12 -1.84 20.31
CA ARG A 186 11.36 -1.44 21.70
C ARG A 186 12.24 -0.22 21.72
N ILE A 187 12.02 0.65 22.70
CA ILE A 187 12.99 1.69 23.02
C ILE A 187 14.22 0.97 23.59
N PRO A 188 15.44 1.24 23.09
CA PRO A 188 16.65 0.69 23.67
C PRO A 188 16.71 0.95 25.18
N GLY A 189 16.85 -0.10 25.97
CA GLY A 189 16.92 -0.02 27.44
C GLY A 189 15.59 -0.26 28.18
N GLU A 190 14.45 -0.34 27.50
CA GLU A 190 13.19 -0.70 28.16
C GLU A 190 13.08 -2.21 28.42
N PRO A 191 12.60 -2.61 29.62
CA PRO A 191 12.31 -4.02 29.90
C PRO A 191 11.24 -4.54 28.94
N ALA A 192 11.32 -5.83 28.60
CA ALA A 192 10.28 -6.48 27.82
C ALA A 192 8.92 -6.29 28.51
N PRO A 193 7.85 -5.86 27.80
CA PRO A 193 6.53 -5.85 28.41
C PRO A 193 6.20 -7.27 28.86
N PRO A 194 5.54 -7.44 30.02
CA PRO A 194 5.14 -8.76 30.52
C PRO A 194 4.37 -9.47 29.40
N GLY A 195 4.86 -10.65 29.03
CA GLY A 195 4.54 -11.27 27.75
C GLY A 195 3.04 -11.45 27.54
N ARG A 196 2.47 -10.74 26.57
CA ARG A 196 1.29 -11.24 25.86
C ARG A 196 1.75 -12.42 25.01
N GLY A 197 1.84 -13.60 25.65
CA GLY A 197 2.07 -14.85 24.95
C GLY A 197 0.99 -15.04 23.90
N GLY A 198 1.37 -15.21 22.64
CA GLY A 198 0.37 -15.55 21.62
C GLY A 198 0.86 -15.66 20.19
N LEU A 199 1.71 -14.74 19.70
CA LEU A 199 1.95 -14.66 18.25
C LEU A 199 3.43 -14.44 17.92
N ASN A 200 4.30 -15.38 18.32
CA ASN A 200 5.71 -15.36 17.94
C ASN A 200 5.97 -16.01 16.57
N ARG A 201 4.98 -16.64 15.94
CA ARG A 201 5.09 -17.25 14.61
C ARG A 201 3.77 -17.11 13.87
N VAL A 202 3.63 -16.07 13.06
CA VAL A 202 2.69 -16.13 11.95
C VAL A 202 3.31 -17.09 10.94
N ARG A 203 2.68 -18.24 10.67
CA ARG A 203 3.06 -19.08 9.53
C ARG A 203 2.39 -18.47 8.31
N LEU A 204 3.17 -17.94 7.38
CA LEU A 204 2.68 -17.40 6.11
C LEU A 204 2.63 -18.46 4.99
N TRP A 205 2.55 -19.75 5.39
CA TRP A 205 2.52 -20.92 4.51
C TRP A 205 1.92 -22.13 5.22
#